data_AF-A0A6G2JMK2-F1
#
_entry.id   AF-A0A6G2JMK2-F1
#
_cell.length_a   1.000
_cell.length_b   1.000
_cell.length_c   1.000
_cell.angle_alpha   90.00
_cell.angle_beta   90.00
_cell.angle_gamma   90.00
#
_symmetry.space_group_name_H-M   'P 1'
#
loop_
_entity.id
_entity.type
_entity.pdbx_description
1 polymer ?
#
loop_
_entity_poly.entity_id
_entity_poly.type
_entity_poly.pdbx_seq_one_letter_code
_entity_poly.pdbx_strand_id
1 'polypeptide(L)'
;MMQTRQLSRKQKEIISATWRVKRTLAAKPGTRVEEDLEAIAAVQDGLRGQVEEALMFMRFMVGISQEAMKMVESLELAQTPMASASEALRSDEIDEALAHEREALMYLTRLDAQMREFTVSQQRSMSGRAPLDMSDTSELELDDERNRYEVPDQPALEREREQSIDEHQQRVQDLARRQQRVNERMQKLADDQERPEAERRRELDRLTRTQRDLRAETEEIARSLSGARNPSDARGTQSGAQRPMLDQADRDLRESSESMGESIEQLRRDRLQTAAEGGAQAARHLADASSQLQRAQGASLERLAREAVKQADQLAVRQEQLERNVNALKNEKEGGFEGILNRLDAIDSRRGGLNESSKERRLDRFLRDRMRGLEGAKEEIRSDLERLEKDLEFLARSSSRVQPETAAAAERAIEMIDEERLSEEIERSKRLLNRDSLDQSARTETEISAALYRLAEMVRTARDNLITRDMDHLARTQDSAREAMSDWQELQRQLYRLNRGIPNSGTLDQISRDYQRQLQRLRDLSGQVPQMSQESRQLQDDLDRALALGDEPWKIDRGAWNELHLNMARSLVDYYDGLRAEVRDMRRSERLYLAREEDVPPGYRDLVNDYFENLSRNGNRN
;
A
#
# COMPACT_ATOMS: atom_id res chain seq x y z
N MET A 1 -18.00 1.60 14.41
CA MET A 1 -19.18 0.75 14.78
C MET A 1 -19.12 -0.53 13.98
N MET A 2 -18.82 -1.65 14.63
CA MET A 2 -18.71 -2.96 13.98
C MET A 2 -19.94 -3.28 13.12
N GLN A 3 -19.69 -3.72 11.89
CA GLN A 3 -20.72 -4.20 10.98
C GLN A 3 -21.16 -5.63 11.38
N THR A 4 -21.72 -5.83 12.58
CA THR A 4 -22.12 -7.16 13.10
C THR A 4 -23.15 -7.86 12.22
N ARG A 5 -24.03 -7.09 11.55
CA ARG A 5 -24.95 -7.59 10.50
C ARG A 5 -24.24 -8.26 9.32
N GLN A 6 -22.95 -7.98 9.11
CA GLN A 6 -22.18 -8.68 8.09
C GLN A 6 -21.81 -10.10 8.50
N LEU A 7 -21.65 -10.39 9.80
CA LEU A 7 -21.28 -11.74 10.26
C LEU A 7 -22.41 -12.73 10.01
N SER A 8 -23.65 -12.39 10.40
CA SER A 8 -24.82 -13.24 10.17
C SER A 8 -25.17 -13.36 8.68
N ARG A 9 -24.94 -12.29 7.89
CA ARG A 9 -25.10 -12.32 6.43
C ARG A 9 -24.10 -13.25 5.76
N LYS A 10 -22.80 -13.14 6.10
CA LYS A 10 -21.76 -14.05 5.59
C LYS A 10 -22.03 -15.50 5.96
N GLN A 11 -22.48 -15.76 7.19
CA GLN A 11 -22.86 -17.13 7.59
C GLN A 11 -24.02 -17.68 6.73
N LYS A 12 -25.00 -16.84 6.36
CA LYS A 12 -26.09 -17.25 5.44
C LYS A 12 -25.57 -17.52 4.03
N GLU A 13 -24.60 -16.72 3.56
CA GLU A 13 -23.97 -16.93 2.25
C GLU A 13 -23.21 -18.26 2.23
N ILE A 14 -22.47 -18.59 3.28
CA ILE A 14 -21.80 -19.89 3.47
C ILE A 14 -22.81 -21.04 3.46
N ILE A 15 -23.86 -20.96 4.29
CA ILE A 15 -24.94 -21.97 4.30
C ILE A 15 -25.55 -22.15 2.91
N SER A 16 -25.71 -21.06 2.15
CA SER A 16 -26.25 -21.13 0.80
C SER A 16 -25.30 -21.82 -0.19
N ALA A 17 -23.98 -21.64 -0.02
CA ALA A 17 -22.95 -22.31 -0.81
C ALA A 17 -22.91 -23.81 -0.50
N THR A 18 -22.89 -24.17 0.79
CA THR A 18 -22.94 -25.57 1.27
C THR A 18 -24.21 -26.28 0.77
N TRP A 19 -25.36 -25.58 0.78
CA TRP A 19 -26.60 -26.09 0.19
C TRP A 19 -26.54 -26.30 -1.32
N ARG A 20 -25.82 -25.45 -2.06
CA ARG A 20 -25.63 -25.63 -3.52
C ARG A 20 -24.81 -26.88 -3.78
N VAL A 21 -23.71 -27.09 -3.05
CA VAL A 21 -22.88 -28.29 -3.17
C VAL A 21 -23.70 -29.54 -2.87
N LYS A 22 -24.47 -29.54 -1.76
CA LYS A 22 -25.41 -30.62 -1.41
C LYS A 22 -26.42 -30.91 -2.54
N ARG A 23 -27.00 -29.87 -3.13
CA ARG A 23 -27.96 -30.00 -4.22
C ARG A 23 -27.32 -30.56 -5.50
N THR A 24 -26.08 -30.15 -5.79
CA THR A 24 -25.31 -30.65 -6.94
C THR A 24 -25.03 -32.14 -6.80
N LEU A 25 -24.62 -32.60 -5.62
CA LEU A 25 -24.44 -34.03 -5.33
C LEU A 25 -25.73 -34.84 -5.44
N ALA A 26 -26.84 -34.29 -4.94
CA ALA A 26 -28.16 -34.94 -5.05
C ALA A 26 -28.64 -35.04 -6.51
N ALA A 27 -28.32 -34.05 -7.35
CA ALA A 27 -28.68 -34.05 -8.78
C ALA A 27 -27.74 -34.93 -9.62
N LYS A 28 -26.45 -35.02 -9.25
CA LYS A 28 -25.41 -35.78 -9.96
C LYS A 28 -24.48 -36.47 -8.96
N PRO A 29 -24.82 -37.70 -8.52
CA PRO A 29 -23.96 -38.50 -7.65
C PRO A 29 -22.62 -38.80 -8.33
N GLY A 30 -21.50 -38.60 -7.63
CA GLY A 30 -20.14 -38.81 -8.17
C GLY A 30 -19.46 -37.56 -8.74
N THR A 31 -20.07 -36.38 -8.62
CA THR A 31 -19.39 -35.10 -8.89
C THR A 31 -18.30 -34.88 -7.84
N ARG A 32 -17.06 -34.55 -8.25
CA ARG A 32 -15.99 -34.17 -7.33
C ARG A 32 -16.34 -32.81 -6.70
N VAL A 33 -16.42 -32.77 -5.38
CA VAL A 33 -16.77 -31.58 -4.58
C VAL A 33 -15.70 -31.20 -3.55
N GLU A 34 -14.63 -31.98 -3.46
CA GLU A 34 -13.54 -31.83 -2.48
C GLU A 34 -12.96 -30.41 -2.51
N GLU A 35 -12.72 -29.86 -3.70
CA GLU A 35 -12.20 -28.49 -3.88
C GLU A 35 -13.21 -27.41 -3.49
N ASP A 36 -14.50 -27.60 -3.81
CA ASP A 36 -15.57 -26.68 -3.43
C ASP A 36 -15.77 -26.65 -1.91
N LEU A 37 -15.70 -27.82 -1.27
CA LEU A 37 -15.84 -27.95 0.19
C LEU A 37 -14.63 -27.39 0.93
N GLU A 38 -13.41 -27.60 0.44
CA GLU A 38 -12.19 -26.98 0.99
C GLU A 38 -12.26 -25.44 0.89
N ALA A 39 -12.74 -24.92 -0.25
CA ALA A 39 -12.92 -23.48 -0.43
C ALA A 39 -13.98 -22.91 0.54
N ILE A 40 -15.10 -23.60 0.74
CA ILE A 40 -16.12 -23.21 1.72
C ILE A 40 -15.58 -23.30 3.14
N ALA A 41 -14.81 -24.34 3.48
CA ALA A 41 -14.16 -24.50 4.78
C ALA A 41 -13.19 -23.34 5.06
N ALA A 42 -12.38 -22.94 4.08
CA ALA A 42 -11.50 -21.78 4.20
C ALA A 42 -12.28 -20.46 4.44
N VAL A 43 -13.43 -20.29 3.78
CA VAL A 43 -14.31 -19.13 4.01
C VAL A 43 -14.95 -19.17 5.41
N GLN A 44 -15.34 -20.35 5.89
CA GLN A 44 -15.89 -20.57 7.23
C GLN A 44 -14.84 -20.29 8.32
N ASP A 45 -13.60 -20.75 8.15
CA ASP A 45 -12.47 -20.41 9.04
C ASP A 45 -12.19 -18.90 9.03
N GLY A 46 -12.23 -18.26 7.85
CA GLY A 46 -12.08 -16.82 7.70
C GLY A 46 -13.20 -16.02 8.40
N LEU A 47 -14.43 -16.55 8.41
CA LEU A 47 -15.54 -15.95 9.17
C LEU A 47 -15.38 -16.18 10.68
N ARG A 48 -14.92 -17.36 11.10
CA ARG A 48 -14.58 -17.66 12.51
C ARG A 48 -13.55 -16.68 13.05
N GLY A 49 -12.49 -16.39 12.28
CA GLY A 49 -11.51 -15.37 12.64
C GLY A 49 -12.13 -13.97 12.82
N GLN A 50 -13.10 -13.58 11.99
CA GLN A 50 -13.81 -12.31 12.15
C GLN A 50 -14.68 -12.29 13.42
N VAL A 51 -15.27 -13.43 13.81
CA VAL A 51 -16.01 -13.57 15.07
C VAL A 51 -15.07 -13.49 16.27
N GLU A 52 -13.87 -14.05 16.16
CA GLU A 52 -12.84 -13.99 17.22
C GLU A 52 -12.33 -12.56 17.44
N GLU A 53 -12.10 -11.83 16.36
CA GLU A 53 -11.78 -10.40 16.40
C GLU A 53 -12.93 -9.58 17.00
N ALA A 54 -14.18 -9.85 16.59
CA ALA A 54 -15.36 -9.20 17.15
C ALA A 54 -15.49 -9.46 18.66
N LEU A 55 -15.18 -10.68 19.08
CA LEU A 55 -15.16 -11.10 20.47
C LEU A 55 -14.04 -10.42 21.26
N MET A 56 -12.83 -10.29 20.69
CA MET A 56 -11.73 -9.54 21.30
C MET A 56 -12.12 -8.07 21.52
N PHE A 57 -12.69 -7.44 20.50
CA PHE A 57 -13.21 -6.07 20.59
C PHE A 57 -14.31 -5.93 21.63
N MET A 58 -15.29 -6.85 21.64
CA MET A 58 -16.39 -6.78 22.59
C MET A 58 -15.93 -7.07 24.02
N ARG A 59 -14.96 -7.96 24.21
CA ARG A 59 -14.32 -8.22 25.52
C ARG A 59 -13.57 -7.00 26.04
N PHE A 60 -12.97 -6.23 25.14
CA PHE A 60 -12.34 -4.97 25.46
C PHE A 60 -13.38 -3.90 25.89
N MET A 61 -14.57 -3.93 25.30
CA MET A 61 -15.74 -3.13 25.72
C MET A 61 -16.49 -3.68 26.95
N VAL A 62 -16.28 -4.93 27.38
CA VAL A 62 -17.07 -5.60 28.43
C VAL A 62 -16.89 -5.00 29.83
N GLY A 63 -15.90 -4.13 30.04
CA GLY A 63 -15.82 -3.30 31.24
C GLY A 63 -16.99 -2.30 31.41
N ILE A 64 -17.86 -2.16 30.40
CA ILE A 64 -18.77 -1.01 30.24
C ILE A 64 -20.25 -1.37 30.54
N SER A 65 -20.74 -2.60 30.30
CA SER A 65 -22.17 -2.91 30.53
C SER A 65 -22.52 -4.41 30.61
N GLN A 66 -23.66 -4.74 31.22
CA GLN A 66 -24.21 -6.12 31.24
C GLN A 66 -24.67 -6.55 29.83
N GLU A 67 -25.08 -5.61 29.00
CA GLU A 67 -25.49 -5.83 27.60
C GLU A 67 -24.30 -6.29 26.76
N ALA A 68 -23.09 -5.75 26.99
CA ALA A 68 -21.87 -6.19 26.32
C ALA A 68 -21.49 -7.63 26.69
N MET A 69 -21.69 -8.05 27.95
CA MET A 69 -21.43 -9.43 28.37
C MET A 69 -22.31 -10.44 27.63
N LYS A 70 -23.60 -10.13 27.47
CA LYS A 70 -24.55 -10.98 26.72
C LYS A 70 -24.17 -11.12 25.24
N MET A 71 -23.52 -10.10 24.67
CA MET A 71 -23.04 -10.12 23.29
C MET A 71 -21.72 -10.91 23.14
N VAL A 72 -20.81 -10.79 24.11
CA VAL A 72 -19.60 -11.65 24.18
C VAL A 72 -19.98 -13.11 24.31
N GLU A 73 -20.96 -13.44 25.16
CA GLU A 73 -21.48 -14.80 25.30
C GLU A 73 -21.99 -15.35 23.95
N SER A 74 -22.78 -14.57 23.21
CA SER A 74 -23.26 -14.99 21.88
C SER A 74 -22.12 -15.21 20.88
N LEU A 75 -21.06 -14.39 20.91
CA LEU A 75 -19.90 -14.57 20.05
C LEU A 75 -19.06 -15.79 20.44
N GLU A 76 -18.90 -16.05 21.75
CA GLU A 76 -18.18 -17.22 22.27
C GLU A 76 -18.88 -18.52 21.87
N LEU A 77 -20.21 -18.56 22.02
CA LEU A 77 -21.01 -19.72 21.66
C LEU A 77 -21.02 -19.99 20.15
N ALA A 78 -20.77 -18.98 19.31
CA ALA A 78 -20.68 -19.16 17.85
C ALA A 78 -19.37 -19.83 17.42
N GLN A 79 -18.29 -19.77 18.21
CA GLN A 79 -16.96 -20.25 17.78
C GLN A 79 -16.89 -21.77 17.58
N THR A 80 -17.38 -22.53 18.56
CA THR A 80 -17.35 -23.99 18.55
C THR A 80 -18.11 -24.59 17.36
N PRO A 81 -19.37 -24.21 17.06
CA PRO A 81 -20.06 -24.71 15.89
C PRO A 81 -19.39 -24.26 14.58
N MET A 82 -18.80 -23.07 14.52
CA MET A 82 -18.06 -22.65 13.31
C MET A 82 -16.81 -23.50 13.05
N ALA A 83 -16.09 -23.88 14.10
CA ALA A 83 -14.95 -24.78 13.99
C ALA A 83 -15.38 -26.20 13.57
N SER A 84 -16.43 -26.73 14.21
CA SER A 84 -16.98 -28.05 13.89
C SER A 84 -17.52 -28.11 12.45
N ALA A 85 -18.12 -27.02 11.96
CA ALA A 85 -18.53 -26.90 10.56
C ALA A 85 -17.35 -26.97 9.59
N SER A 86 -16.24 -26.28 9.91
CA SER A 86 -15.05 -26.27 9.04
C SER A 86 -14.41 -27.66 8.97
N GLU A 87 -14.36 -28.39 10.09
CA GLU A 87 -13.85 -29.75 10.15
C GLU A 87 -14.77 -30.73 9.39
N ALA A 88 -16.09 -30.62 9.58
CA ALA A 88 -17.09 -31.41 8.86
C ALA A 88 -17.09 -31.15 7.32
N LEU A 89 -16.77 -29.93 6.89
CA LEU A 89 -16.61 -29.62 5.46
C LEU A 89 -15.37 -30.30 4.86
N ARG A 90 -14.27 -30.36 5.62
CA ARG A 90 -13.02 -31.03 5.20
C ARG A 90 -13.10 -32.56 5.26
N SER A 91 -14.01 -33.12 6.05
CA SER A 91 -14.31 -34.56 6.10
C SER A 91 -15.40 -34.98 5.11
N ASP A 92 -15.85 -34.08 4.22
CA ASP A 92 -16.96 -34.28 3.27
C ASP A 92 -18.33 -34.59 3.93
N GLU A 93 -18.48 -34.29 5.23
CA GLU A 93 -19.71 -34.51 6.01
C GLU A 93 -20.67 -33.32 5.90
N ILE A 94 -21.20 -33.11 4.69
CA ILE A 94 -22.03 -31.94 4.32
C ILE A 94 -23.27 -31.75 5.22
N ASP A 95 -23.90 -32.84 5.64
CA ASP A 95 -25.09 -32.78 6.51
C ASP A 95 -24.74 -32.33 7.93
N GLU A 96 -23.59 -32.75 8.46
CA GLU A 96 -23.09 -32.34 9.77
C GLU A 96 -22.57 -30.90 9.72
N ALA A 97 -21.87 -30.53 8.64
CA ALA A 97 -21.46 -29.16 8.37
C ALA A 97 -22.65 -28.20 8.37
N LEU A 98 -23.73 -28.52 7.64
CA LEU A 98 -24.94 -27.69 7.62
C LEU A 98 -25.62 -27.57 8.98
N ALA A 99 -25.56 -28.60 9.82
CA ALA A 99 -26.12 -28.55 11.18
C ALA A 99 -25.34 -27.53 12.04
N HIS A 100 -24.02 -27.63 12.03
CA HIS A 100 -23.13 -26.73 12.75
C HIS A 100 -23.16 -25.28 12.21
N GLU A 101 -23.22 -25.09 10.89
CA GLU A 101 -23.35 -23.75 10.30
C GLU A 101 -24.66 -23.05 10.71
N ARG A 102 -25.76 -23.80 10.81
CA ARG A 102 -27.06 -23.28 11.26
C ARG A 102 -27.05 -22.92 12.74
N GLU A 103 -26.35 -23.71 13.56
CA GLU A 103 -26.14 -23.43 14.97
C GLU A 103 -25.32 -22.15 15.18
N ALA A 104 -24.23 -22.00 14.43
CA ALA A 104 -23.45 -20.75 14.40
C ALA A 104 -24.33 -19.54 13.98
N LEU A 105 -25.17 -19.70 12.96
CA LEU A 105 -26.10 -18.65 12.53
C LEU A 105 -27.11 -18.26 13.63
N MET A 106 -27.58 -19.21 14.43
CA MET A 106 -28.47 -18.92 15.55
C MET A 106 -27.81 -17.96 16.55
N TYR A 107 -26.55 -18.21 16.92
CA TYR A 107 -25.82 -17.35 17.85
C TYR A 107 -25.52 -15.96 17.24
N LEU A 108 -25.15 -15.91 15.95
CA LEU A 108 -24.92 -14.64 15.25
C LEU A 108 -26.20 -13.81 15.09
N THR A 109 -27.35 -14.45 14.88
CA THR A 109 -28.65 -13.73 14.83
C THR A 109 -29.12 -13.28 16.21
N ARG A 110 -28.80 -14.03 17.27
CA ARG A 110 -29.00 -13.58 18.65
C ARG A 110 -28.15 -12.34 18.96
N LEU A 111 -26.90 -12.32 18.53
CA LEU A 111 -26.03 -11.14 18.61
C LEU A 111 -26.64 -9.93 17.88
N ASP A 112 -27.17 -10.11 16.67
CA ASP A 112 -27.85 -9.03 15.93
C ASP A 112 -29.04 -8.44 16.69
N ALA A 113 -29.82 -9.28 17.36
CA ALA A 113 -30.95 -8.84 18.18
C ALA A 113 -30.48 -8.04 19.41
N GLN A 114 -29.45 -8.52 20.10
CA GLN A 114 -28.85 -7.84 21.27
C GLN A 114 -28.26 -6.46 20.89
N MET A 115 -27.57 -6.39 19.75
CA MET A 115 -27.04 -5.13 19.21
C MET A 115 -28.15 -4.14 18.85
N ARG A 116 -29.26 -4.63 18.26
CA ARG A 116 -30.42 -3.79 17.95
C ARG A 116 -31.06 -3.22 19.21
N GLU A 117 -31.19 -4.03 20.25
CA GLU A 117 -31.71 -3.61 21.55
C GLU A 117 -30.79 -2.58 22.21
N PHE A 118 -29.48 -2.82 22.21
CA PHE A 118 -28.47 -1.88 22.69
C PHE A 118 -28.49 -0.54 21.94
N THR A 119 -28.64 -0.58 20.62
CA THR A 119 -28.73 0.65 19.80
C THR A 119 -30.00 1.44 20.13
N VAL A 120 -31.14 0.75 20.25
CA VAL A 120 -32.43 1.39 20.57
C VAL A 120 -32.45 1.94 22.01
N SER A 121 -31.81 1.26 22.96
CA SER A 121 -31.72 1.73 24.34
C SER A 121 -30.79 2.95 24.48
N GLN A 122 -29.68 2.98 23.74
CA GLN A 122 -28.76 4.14 23.67
C GLN A 122 -29.38 5.33 22.94
N GLN A 123 -30.21 5.08 21.93
CA GLN A 123 -30.93 6.11 21.17
C GLN A 123 -32.10 6.71 21.96
N ARG A 124 -32.57 6.04 23.03
CA ARG A 124 -33.56 6.57 23.97
C ARG A 124 -32.96 7.43 25.10
N SER A 125 -31.68 7.26 25.42
CA SER A 125 -30.94 8.08 26.39
C SER A 125 -30.31 9.34 25.79
N MET A 126 -30.19 9.43 24.46
CA MET A 126 -29.85 10.65 23.72
C MET A 126 -31.11 11.21 23.03
N SER A 127 -31.90 11.98 23.78
CA SER A 127 -33.06 12.70 23.24
C SER A 127 -32.65 13.66 22.12
N GLY A 128 -33.02 13.33 20.88
CA GLY A 128 -33.19 14.31 19.80
C GLY A 128 -32.13 14.31 18.69
N ARG A 129 -32.05 13.23 17.89
CA ARG A 129 -31.67 13.37 16.47
C ARG A 129 -32.22 12.20 15.65
N ALA A 130 -32.86 12.54 14.53
CA ALA A 130 -33.52 11.61 13.62
C ALA A 130 -32.52 10.63 12.98
N PRO A 131 -32.99 9.46 12.49
CA PRO A 131 -32.14 8.44 11.90
C PRO A 131 -31.45 8.98 10.64
N LEU A 132 -30.12 8.88 10.57
CA LEU A 132 -29.42 9.06 9.30
C LEU A 132 -29.60 7.80 8.46
N ASP A 133 -30.20 8.01 7.29
CA ASP A 133 -30.31 7.05 6.20
C ASP A 133 -28.91 6.78 5.63
N MET A 134 -28.50 5.51 5.61
CA MET A 134 -27.18 5.02 5.21
C MET A 134 -27.25 4.33 3.84
N SER A 135 -28.01 4.92 2.91
CA SER A 135 -28.11 4.48 1.52
C SER A 135 -27.39 5.40 0.52
N ASP A 136 -26.99 6.61 0.91
CA ASP A 136 -26.46 7.64 -0.02
C ASP A 136 -24.93 7.65 -0.19
N THR A 137 -24.18 6.79 0.50
CA THR A 137 -22.71 6.73 0.34
C THR A 137 -22.24 5.78 -0.75
N SER A 138 -23.13 5.32 -1.63
CA SER A 138 -22.80 4.34 -2.69
C SER A 138 -22.78 4.94 -4.10
N GLU A 139 -23.28 6.17 -4.30
CA GLU A 139 -23.42 6.79 -5.64
C GLU A 139 -22.31 7.77 -6.00
N LEU A 140 -21.32 7.99 -5.12
CA LEU A 140 -20.15 8.85 -5.41
C LEU A 140 -18.91 8.08 -5.89
N GLU A 141 -18.97 6.75 -6.02
CA GLU A 141 -17.84 5.92 -6.50
C GLU A 141 -17.81 5.72 -8.03
N LEU A 142 -18.73 6.32 -8.79
CA LEU A 142 -18.82 6.11 -10.25
C LEU A 142 -18.37 7.30 -11.13
N ASP A 143 -17.86 8.39 -10.54
CA ASP A 143 -17.40 9.57 -11.30
C ASP A 143 -15.86 9.74 -11.34
N ASP A 144 -15.10 8.91 -10.61
CA ASP A 144 -13.63 8.96 -10.56
C ASP A 144 -12.91 8.09 -11.62
N GLU A 145 -13.67 7.41 -12.48
CA GLU A 145 -13.14 6.53 -13.54
C GLU A 145 -13.10 7.18 -14.93
N ARG A 146 -13.71 8.37 -15.11
CA ARG A 146 -13.86 8.99 -16.44
C ARG A 146 -12.77 9.99 -16.83
N ASN A 147 -11.87 10.37 -15.93
CA ASN A 147 -10.86 11.43 -16.19
C ASN A 147 -9.40 10.94 -16.24
N ARG A 148 -9.16 9.63 -16.45
CA ARG A 148 -7.80 9.04 -16.36
C ARG A 148 -7.18 8.65 -17.70
N TYR A 149 -7.46 9.38 -18.76
CA TYR A 149 -6.67 9.31 -19.99
C TYR A 149 -6.38 10.73 -20.48
N GLU A 150 -5.11 10.91 -20.88
CA GLU A 150 -4.49 12.13 -21.44
C GLU A 150 -3.74 13.02 -20.44
N VAL A 151 -2.51 12.62 -20.09
CA VAL A 151 -1.40 13.57 -19.93
C VAL A 151 -0.19 13.04 -20.72
N PRO A 152 0.26 13.75 -21.77
CA PRO A 152 1.50 13.44 -22.46
C PRO A 152 2.72 14.00 -21.69
N ASP A 153 3.80 13.20 -21.63
CA ASP A 153 5.20 13.53 -21.30
C ASP A 153 5.49 14.41 -20.05
N GLN A 154 5.68 13.77 -18.88
CA GLN A 154 6.34 14.35 -17.69
C GLN A 154 7.43 13.50 -16.97
N PRO A 155 7.98 12.38 -17.49
CA PRO A 155 8.86 11.51 -16.68
C PRO A 155 10.22 12.15 -16.30
N ALA A 156 10.74 13.09 -17.08
CA ALA A 156 12.07 13.67 -16.81
C ALA A 156 12.09 14.63 -15.60
N LEU A 157 11.03 15.43 -15.43
CA LEU A 157 10.88 16.37 -14.29
C LEU A 157 10.60 15.64 -12.98
N GLU A 158 9.97 14.48 -13.05
CA GLU A 158 9.65 13.66 -11.88
C GLU A 158 10.91 13.01 -11.31
N ARG A 159 11.82 12.51 -12.17
CA ARG A 159 13.12 11.95 -11.75
C ARG A 159 14.03 12.95 -11.05
N GLU A 160 14.12 14.19 -11.54
CA GLU A 160 14.93 15.24 -10.88
C GLU A 160 14.42 15.56 -9.48
N ARG A 161 13.09 15.53 -9.30
CA ARG A 161 12.46 15.71 -7.99
C ARG A 161 12.79 14.55 -7.06
N GLU A 162 12.71 13.31 -7.54
CA GLU A 162 12.97 12.12 -6.74
C GLU A 162 14.43 12.06 -6.27
N GLN A 163 15.39 12.37 -7.14
CA GLN A 163 16.80 12.47 -6.77
C GLN A 163 17.04 13.53 -5.68
N SER A 164 16.36 14.68 -5.77
CA SER A 164 16.47 15.72 -4.74
C SER A 164 15.95 15.25 -3.38
N ILE A 165 14.83 14.51 -3.35
CA ILE A 165 14.24 13.98 -2.11
C ILE A 165 15.20 13.00 -1.43
N ASP A 166 15.83 12.13 -2.20
CA ASP A 166 16.82 11.16 -1.71
C ASP A 166 18.05 11.85 -1.10
N GLU A 167 18.58 12.87 -1.78
CA GLU A 167 19.69 13.66 -1.24
C GLU A 167 19.31 14.37 0.06
N HIS A 168 18.10 14.96 0.11
CA HIS A 168 17.61 15.63 1.30
C HIS A 168 17.44 14.67 2.47
N GLN A 169 16.88 13.48 2.24
CA GLN A 169 16.76 12.44 3.27
C GLN A 169 18.13 12.07 3.88
N GLN A 170 19.16 11.89 3.04
CA GLN A 170 20.50 11.55 3.51
C GLN A 170 21.11 12.66 4.35
N ARG A 171 20.96 13.93 3.92
CA ARG A 171 21.46 15.09 4.68
C ARG A 171 20.74 15.25 6.01
N VAL A 172 19.43 15.06 6.06
CA VAL A 172 18.65 15.11 7.31
C VAL A 172 19.07 13.99 8.27
N GLN A 173 19.33 12.78 7.76
CA GLN A 173 19.80 11.68 8.60
C GLN A 173 21.19 11.95 9.21
N ASP A 174 22.12 12.50 8.44
CA ASP A 174 23.45 12.88 8.96
C ASP A 174 23.35 14.04 9.97
N LEU A 175 22.49 15.02 9.70
CA LEU A 175 22.18 16.11 10.63
C LEU A 175 21.64 15.58 11.97
N ALA A 176 20.71 14.63 11.95
CA ALA A 176 20.17 14.02 13.17
C ALA A 176 21.30 13.37 14.00
N ARG A 177 22.20 12.61 13.35
CA ARG A 177 23.35 11.96 14.00
C ARG A 177 24.36 12.98 14.53
N ARG A 178 24.58 14.09 13.83
CA ARG A 178 25.46 15.18 14.30
C ARG A 178 24.82 15.88 15.51
N GLN A 179 23.52 16.15 15.47
CA GLN A 179 22.80 16.76 16.58
C GLN A 179 22.84 15.89 17.83
N GLN A 180 22.63 14.58 17.71
CA GLN A 180 22.77 13.63 18.82
C GLN A 180 24.15 13.68 19.47
N ARG A 181 25.23 13.70 18.66
CA ARG A 181 26.61 13.84 19.16
C ARG A 181 26.85 15.17 19.88
N VAL A 182 26.22 16.26 19.43
CA VAL A 182 26.30 17.56 20.10
C VAL A 182 25.57 17.53 21.44
N ASN A 183 24.38 16.90 21.50
CA ASN A 183 23.64 16.70 22.75
C ASN A 183 24.41 15.88 23.78
N GLU A 184 25.04 14.78 23.35
CA GLU A 184 25.89 13.96 24.23
C GLU A 184 27.07 14.75 24.80
N ARG A 185 27.68 15.63 23.99
CA ARG A 185 28.77 16.51 24.46
C ARG A 185 28.26 17.57 25.41
N MET A 186 27.08 18.14 25.18
CA MET A 186 26.43 19.08 26.10
C MET A 186 26.13 18.43 27.46
N GLN A 187 25.59 17.20 27.46
CA GLN A 187 25.35 16.43 28.68
C GLN A 187 26.65 16.13 29.42
N LYS A 188 27.68 15.61 28.73
CA LYS A 188 28.99 15.39 29.33
C LYS A 188 29.59 16.65 29.92
N LEU A 189 29.45 17.80 29.25
CA LEU A 189 29.96 19.08 29.75
C LEU A 189 29.16 19.58 30.97
N ALA A 190 27.87 19.25 31.05
CA ALA A 190 27.01 19.56 32.19
C ALA A 190 27.36 18.71 33.43
N ASP A 191 27.68 17.43 33.21
CA ASP A 191 28.05 16.48 34.27
C ASP A 191 29.47 16.74 34.81
N ASP A 192 30.38 17.18 33.94
CA ASP A 192 31.80 17.38 34.25
C ASP A 192 32.04 18.77 34.89
N GLN A 193 31.51 18.95 36.11
CA GLN A 193 31.53 20.21 36.88
C GLN A 193 32.91 20.64 37.42
N GLU A 194 33.96 19.83 37.26
CA GLU A 194 35.29 20.10 37.81
C GLU A 194 36.30 20.72 36.81
N ARG A 195 35.91 20.94 35.55
CA ARG A 195 36.79 21.54 34.53
C ARG A 195 37.12 23.01 34.78
N PRO A 196 38.35 23.48 34.44
CA PRO A 196 38.71 24.89 34.55
C PRO A 196 37.86 25.77 33.62
N GLU A 197 37.42 26.93 34.11
CA GLU A 197 36.47 27.84 33.42
C GLU A 197 36.93 28.26 32.01
N ALA A 198 38.25 28.41 31.80
CA ALA A 198 38.82 28.77 30.52
C ALA A 198 38.63 27.66 29.45
N GLU A 199 38.65 26.40 29.85
CA GLU A 199 38.42 25.27 28.95
C GLU A 199 36.92 25.08 28.68
N ARG A 200 36.07 25.25 29.71
CA ARG A 200 34.61 25.26 29.52
C ARG A 200 34.15 26.29 28.53
N ARG A 201 34.59 27.55 28.67
CA ARG A 201 34.22 28.62 27.73
C ARG A 201 34.60 28.31 26.30
N ARG A 202 35.79 27.74 26.08
CA ARG A 202 36.25 27.32 24.74
C ARG A 202 35.37 26.21 24.17
N GLU A 203 34.95 25.26 25.01
CA GLU A 203 34.10 24.16 24.58
C GLU A 203 32.66 24.62 24.33
N LEU A 204 32.11 25.53 25.15
CA LEU A 204 30.84 26.20 24.91
C LEU A 204 30.85 26.99 23.60
N ASP A 205 31.91 27.74 23.32
CA ASP A 205 32.05 28.48 22.07
C ASP A 205 32.10 27.53 20.85
N ARG A 206 32.75 26.37 20.99
CA ARG A 206 32.75 25.32 19.95
C ARG A 206 31.36 24.74 19.74
N LEU A 207 30.68 24.32 20.81
CA LEU A 207 29.32 23.77 20.76
C LEU A 207 28.35 24.78 20.16
N THR A 208 28.44 26.06 20.54
CA THR A 208 27.59 27.12 20.01
C THR A 208 27.84 27.36 18.51
N ARG A 209 29.09 27.23 18.03
CA ARG A 209 29.40 27.30 16.60
C ARG A 209 28.83 26.10 15.86
N THR A 210 29.09 24.88 16.34
CA THR A 210 28.55 23.66 15.74
C THR A 210 27.02 23.67 15.68
N GLN A 211 26.35 24.16 16.72
CA GLN A 211 24.90 24.27 16.76
C GLN A 211 24.36 25.30 15.74
N ARG A 212 25.09 26.40 15.50
CA ARG A 212 24.75 27.38 14.43
C ARG A 212 24.93 26.77 13.04
N ASP A 213 26.00 26.01 12.83
CA ASP A 213 26.28 25.37 11.55
C ASP A 213 25.18 24.34 11.22
N LEU A 214 24.80 23.50 12.19
CA LEU A 214 23.69 22.54 12.05
C LEU A 214 22.37 23.23 11.74
N ARG A 215 22.08 24.35 12.42
CA ARG A 215 20.87 25.14 12.15
C ARG A 215 20.86 25.70 10.73
N ALA A 216 21.98 26.24 10.26
CA ALA A 216 22.07 26.78 8.90
C ALA A 216 21.84 25.70 7.83
N GLU A 217 22.41 24.50 8.04
CA GLU A 217 22.23 23.35 7.15
C GLU A 217 20.77 22.84 7.18
N THR A 218 20.09 22.82 8.34
CA THR A 218 18.65 22.50 8.41
C THR A 218 17.77 23.53 7.68
N GLU A 219 18.06 24.83 7.80
CA GLU A 219 17.32 25.88 7.09
C GLU A 219 17.56 25.83 5.57
N GLU A 220 18.72 25.37 5.11
CA GLU A 220 19.00 25.14 3.69
C GLU A 220 18.16 23.98 3.13
N ILE A 221 18.06 22.87 3.87
CA ILE A 221 17.24 21.72 3.47
C ILE A 221 15.76 22.10 3.47
N ALA A 222 15.26 22.78 4.49
CA ALA A 222 13.87 23.25 4.53
C ALA A 222 13.55 24.18 3.33
N ARG A 223 14.46 25.10 2.99
CA ARG A 223 14.28 26.00 1.83
C ARG A 223 14.28 25.25 0.50
N SER A 224 15.17 24.29 0.30
CA SER A 224 15.20 23.48 -0.93
C SER A 224 13.97 22.57 -1.06
N LEU A 225 13.51 21.97 0.04
CA LEU A 225 12.27 21.18 0.08
C LEU A 225 11.04 22.05 -0.24
N SER A 226 11.01 23.29 0.27
CA SER A 226 9.97 24.27 -0.06
C SER A 226 10.02 24.75 -1.52
N GLY A 227 11.21 24.76 -2.14
CA GLY A 227 11.40 25.08 -3.55
C GLY A 227 10.89 23.97 -4.48
N ALA A 228 11.13 22.70 -4.13
CA ALA A 228 10.58 21.54 -4.83
C ALA A 228 9.04 21.49 -4.84
N ARG A 229 8.39 22.22 -3.91
CA ARG A 229 6.94 22.39 -3.80
C ARG A 229 6.31 23.17 -4.97
N ASN A 230 7.06 24.07 -5.62
CA ASN A 230 6.53 24.97 -6.65
C ASN A 230 6.86 24.48 -8.06
N PRO A 231 5.82 24.07 -8.80
CA PRO A 231 5.52 24.65 -10.09
C PRO A 231 4.09 25.20 -10.02
N SER A 232 3.99 26.53 -10.08
CA SER A 232 2.82 27.20 -10.61
C SER A 232 2.51 26.59 -11.98
N ASP A 233 1.24 26.29 -12.23
CA ASP A 233 0.66 25.72 -13.47
C ASP A 233 0.59 24.18 -13.56
N ALA A 234 -0.43 23.59 -12.93
CA ALA A 234 -1.38 22.69 -13.60
C ALA A 234 -2.50 22.27 -12.64
N ARG A 235 -3.74 22.63 -12.98
CA ARG A 235 -4.94 21.92 -12.53
C ARG A 235 -4.85 20.49 -13.07
N GLY A 236 -4.28 19.58 -12.30
CA GLY A 236 -4.11 18.18 -12.66
C GLY A 236 -3.96 17.34 -11.40
N THR A 237 -5.03 16.66 -11.04
CA THR A 237 -5.19 15.84 -9.84
C THR A 237 -4.44 14.52 -10.00
N GLN A 238 -3.24 14.34 -9.43
CA GLN A 238 -2.72 13.00 -9.02
C GLN A 238 -1.37 13.01 -8.28
N SER A 239 -1.25 13.76 -7.17
CA SER A 239 -0.10 13.59 -6.25
C SER A 239 -0.59 13.49 -4.80
N GLY A 240 -1.52 12.56 -4.55
CA GLY A 240 -2.32 12.49 -3.31
C GLY A 240 -1.55 12.07 -2.06
N ALA A 241 -0.49 11.27 -2.18
CA ALA A 241 0.20 10.70 -1.00
C ALA A 241 1.52 11.41 -0.63
N GLN A 242 2.25 11.94 -1.62
CA GLN A 242 3.62 12.43 -1.40
C GLN A 242 3.68 13.88 -0.89
N ARG A 243 2.74 14.73 -1.35
CA ARG A 243 2.61 16.13 -0.91
C ARG A 243 2.45 16.32 0.61
N PRO A 244 1.52 15.61 1.29
CA PRO A 244 1.35 15.78 2.73
C PRO A 244 2.58 15.33 3.53
N MET A 245 3.33 14.32 3.05
CA MET A 245 4.56 13.86 3.71
C MET A 245 5.70 14.88 3.57
N LEU A 246 5.87 15.48 2.39
CA LEU A 246 6.86 16.56 2.18
C LEU A 246 6.51 17.83 2.97
N ASP A 247 5.23 18.16 3.08
CA ASP A 247 4.74 19.28 3.88
C ASP A 247 4.97 19.06 5.38
N GLN A 248 4.84 17.82 5.86
CA GLN A 248 5.16 17.49 7.25
C GLN A 248 6.67 17.55 7.50
N ALA A 249 7.49 17.06 6.56
CA ALA A 249 8.95 17.09 6.71
C ALA A 249 9.49 18.52 6.73
N ASP A 250 8.92 19.44 5.94
CA ASP A 250 9.24 20.87 6.00
C ASP A 250 8.87 21.49 7.36
N ARG A 251 7.73 21.10 7.95
CA ARG A 251 7.35 21.56 9.29
C ARG A 251 8.35 21.09 10.35
N ASP A 252 8.65 19.80 10.36
CA ASP A 252 9.58 19.22 11.33
C ASP A 252 10.99 19.82 11.20
N LEU A 253 11.46 20.12 9.97
CA LEU A 253 12.74 20.79 9.76
C LEU A 253 12.76 22.23 10.28
N ARG A 254 11.65 22.97 10.17
CA ARG A 254 11.52 24.33 10.72
C ARG A 254 11.48 24.31 12.23
N GLU A 255 10.68 23.41 12.82
CA GLU A 255 10.61 23.20 14.27
C GLU A 255 11.98 22.81 14.84
N SER A 256 12.71 21.93 14.15
CA SER A 256 14.10 21.61 14.50
C SER A 256 14.99 22.86 14.50
N SER A 257 14.93 23.70 13.46
CA SER A 257 15.73 24.93 13.39
C SER A 257 15.42 25.90 14.55
N GLU A 258 14.14 26.00 14.93
CA GLU A 258 13.69 26.80 16.07
C GLU A 258 14.26 26.25 17.39
N SER A 259 14.12 24.94 17.67
CA SER A 259 14.68 24.30 18.86
C SER A 259 16.21 24.42 18.93
N MET A 260 16.91 24.34 17.79
CA MET A 260 18.36 24.61 17.72
C MET A 260 18.68 26.07 18.05
N GLY A 261 17.84 27.01 17.61
CA GLY A 261 17.95 28.43 17.97
C GLY A 261 17.81 28.69 19.47
N GLU A 262 16.86 28.03 20.11
CA GLU A 262 16.68 28.09 21.56
C GLU A 262 17.86 27.48 22.31
N SER A 263 18.38 26.34 21.84
CA SER A 263 19.58 25.72 22.39
C SER A 263 20.80 26.64 22.32
N ILE A 264 21.00 27.35 21.19
CA ILE A 264 22.07 28.35 21.04
C ILE A 264 21.94 29.49 22.06
N GLU A 265 20.73 30.00 22.27
CA GLU A 265 20.49 31.08 23.22
C GLU A 265 20.71 30.63 24.67
N GLN A 266 20.38 29.38 24.99
CA GLN A 266 20.61 28.80 26.30
C GLN A 266 22.08 28.48 26.56
N LEU A 267 22.84 28.04 25.54
CA LEU A 267 24.30 27.89 25.61
C LEU A 267 25.00 29.23 25.90
N ARG A 268 24.52 30.34 25.32
CA ARG A 268 25.05 31.69 25.61
C ARG A 268 24.77 32.15 27.03
N ARG A 269 23.70 31.63 27.64
CA ARG A 269 23.31 31.88 29.04
C ARG A 269 23.89 30.85 30.01
N ASP A 270 24.78 29.97 29.53
CA ASP A 270 25.44 28.91 30.31
C ASP A 270 24.46 27.90 30.95
N ARG A 271 23.28 27.71 30.33
CA ARG A 271 22.26 26.76 30.77
C ARG A 271 22.35 25.45 29.99
N LEU A 272 23.38 24.67 30.29
CA LEU A 272 23.74 23.44 29.57
C LEU A 272 22.64 22.36 29.58
N GLN A 273 21.95 22.15 30.70
CA GLN A 273 20.86 21.17 30.80
C GLN A 273 19.69 21.54 29.89
N THR A 274 19.21 22.78 29.96
CA THR A 274 18.12 23.24 29.10
C THR A 274 18.55 23.21 27.63
N ALA A 275 19.80 23.59 27.33
CA ALA A 275 20.31 23.56 25.96
C ALA A 275 20.37 22.14 25.39
N ALA A 276 20.70 21.16 26.22
CA ALA A 276 20.67 19.74 25.85
C ALA A 276 19.25 19.22 25.62
N GLU A 277 18.26 19.72 26.37
CA GLU A 277 16.84 19.39 26.16
C GLU A 277 16.33 19.95 24.82
N GLY A 278 16.59 21.23 24.52
CA GLY A 278 16.24 21.83 23.23
C GLY A 278 16.97 21.17 22.05
N GLY A 279 18.23 20.79 22.23
CA GLY A 279 18.97 20.00 21.26
C GLY A 279 18.41 18.58 21.08
N ALA A 280 17.90 17.96 22.14
CA ALA A 280 17.25 16.64 22.08
C ALA A 280 15.90 16.70 21.34
N GLN A 281 15.15 17.79 21.50
CA GLN A 281 13.93 18.05 20.72
C GLN A 281 14.27 18.24 19.24
N ALA A 282 15.28 19.06 18.91
CA ALA A 282 15.75 19.21 17.53
C ALA A 282 16.15 17.86 16.88
N ALA A 283 16.86 17.00 17.63
CA ALA A 283 17.22 15.67 17.14
C ALA A 283 16.01 14.77 16.85
N ARG A 284 14.91 14.90 17.62
CA ARG A 284 13.65 14.16 17.38
C ARG A 284 12.97 14.66 16.12
N HIS A 285 12.78 15.98 15.97
CA HIS A 285 12.21 16.56 14.76
C HIS A 285 13.00 16.20 13.49
N LEU A 286 14.34 16.12 13.55
CA LEU A 286 15.14 15.62 12.43
C LEU A 286 14.93 14.14 12.13
N ALA A 287 14.75 13.31 13.17
CA ALA A 287 14.45 11.89 12.99
C ALA A 287 13.06 11.70 12.37
N ASP A 288 12.08 12.49 12.80
CA ASP A 288 10.71 12.47 12.28
C ASP A 288 10.66 12.94 10.82
N ALA A 289 11.35 14.05 10.50
CA ALA A 289 11.53 14.52 9.13
C ALA A 289 12.20 13.47 8.24
N SER A 290 13.25 12.80 8.73
CA SER A 290 13.92 11.72 8.01
C SER A 290 12.99 10.54 7.73
N SER A 291 12.17 10.14 8.71
CA SER A 291 11.19 9.08 8.55
C SER A 291 10.13 9.43 7.51
N GLN A 292 9.65 10.67 7.49
CA GLN A 292 8.66 11.13 6.52
C GLN A 292 9.23 11.21 5.09
N LEU A 293 10.46 11.68 4.94
CA LEU A 293 11.16 11.66 3.66
C LEU A 293 11.38 10.23 3.16
N GLN A 294 11.69 9.29 4.06
CA GLN A 294 11.81 7.87 3.72
C GLN A 294 10.48 7.25 3.24
N ARG A 295 9.35 7.63 3.85
CA ARG A 295 8.02 7.19 3.39
C ARG A 295 7.66 7.81 2.05
N ALA A 296 7.94 9.10 1.88
CA ALA A 296 7.75 9.78 0.60
C ALA A 296 8.58 9.14 -0.51
N GLN A 297 9.80 8.69 -0.20
CA GLN A 297 10.65 7.90 -1.10
C GLN A 297 10.00 6.54 -1.41
N GLY A 298 9.59 5.76 -0.41
CA GLY A 298 8.93 4.46 -0.63
C GLY A 298 7.71 4.55 -1.55
N ALA A 299 6.86 5.56 -1.36
CA ALA A 299 5.70 5.81 -2.22
C ALA A 299 6.08 6.24 -3.66
N SER A 300 7.24 6.87 -3.85
CA SER A 300 7.78 7.15 -5.19
C SER A 300 8.36 5.89 -5.83
N LEU A 301 9.14 5.10 -5.09
CA LEU A 301 9.67 3.82 -5.58
C LEU A 301 8.56 2.88 -6.01
N GLU A 302 7.46 2.82 -5.27
CA GLU A 302 6.27 2.05 -5.65
C GLU A 302 5.63 2.57 -6.95
N ARG A 303 5.61 3.89 -7.17
CA ARG A 303 5.12 4.49 -8.41
C ARG A 303 6.04 4.18 -9.59
N LEU A 304 7.34 4.32 -9.41
CA LEU A 304 8.36 4.00 -10.40
C LEU A 304 8.33 2.52 -10.77
N ALA A 305 8.26 1.62 -9.79
CA ALA A 305 8.13 0.18 -10.04
C ALA A 305 6.86 -0.14 -10.84
N ARG A 306 5.73 0.50 -10.52
CA ARG A 306 4.49 0.37 -11.30
C ARG A 306 4.65 0.87 -12.73
N GLU A 307 5.31 2.01 -12.92
CA GLU A 307 5.52 2.57 -14.25
C GLU A 307 6.47 1.69 -15.07
N ALA A 308 7.54 1.18 -14.47
CA ALA A 308 8.45 0.22 -15.08
C ALA A 308 7.71 -1.06 -15.51
N VAL A 309 6.82 -1.61 -14.67
CA VAL A 309 5.98 -2.76 -15.07
C VAL A 309 5.12 -2.42 -16.28
N LYS A 310 4.40 -1.28 -16.26
CA LYS A 310 3.57 -0.87 -17.40
C LYS A 310 4.39 -0.71 -18.67
N GLN A 311 5.57 -0.09 -18.59
CA GLN A 311 6.47 0.09 -19.72
C GLN A 311 6.95 -1.26 -20.26
N ALA A 312 7.35 -2.18 -19.38
CA ALA A 312 7.78 -3.52 -19.77
C ALA A 312 6.64 -4.32 -20.44
N ASP A 313 5.41 -4.22 -19.92
CA ASP A 313 4.22 -4.84 -20.53
C ASP A 313 3.89 -4.24 -21.89
N GLN A 314 3.94 -2.91 -22.01
CA GLN A 314 3.72 -2.23 -23.28
C GLN A 314 4.79 -2.61 -24.31
N LEU A 315 6.06 -2.72 -23.89
CA LEU A 315 7.16 -3.19 -24.73
C LEU A 315 6.90 -4.61 -25.25
N ALA A 316 6.51 -5.54 -24.37
CA ALA A 316 6.19 -6.91 -24.75
C ALA A 316 5.02 -6.97 -25.75
N VAL A 317 3.93 -6.24 -25.49
CA VAL A 317 2.76 -6.19 -26.40
C VAL A 317 3.11 -5.56 -27.76
N ARG A 318 3.86 -4.46 -27.77
CA ARG A 318 4.29 -3.81 -29.03
C ARG A 318 5.22 -4.73 -29.82
N GLN A 319 6.13 -5.44 -29.16
CA GLN A 319 7.00 -6.40 -29.80
C GLN A 319 6.22 -7.58 -30.38
N GLU A 320 5.19 -8.09 -29.69
CA GLU A 320 4.33 -9.14 -30.23
C GLU A 320 3.58 -8.67 -31.48
N GLN A 321 3.04 -7.45 -31.46
CA GLN A 321 2.40 -6.86 -32.65
C GLN A 321 3.40 -6.71 -33.81
N LEU A 322 4.64 -6.30 -33.50
CA LEU A 322 5.70 -6.18 -34.48
C LEU A 322 6.06 -7.55 -35.09
N GLU A 323 6.22 -8.58 -34.27
CA GLU A 323 6.46 -9.96 -34.70
C GLU A 323 5.34 -10.44 -35.64
N ARG A 324 4.07 -10.27 -35.25
CA ARG A 324 2.91 -10.61 -36.10
C ARG A 324 2.96 -9.88 -37.44
N ASN A 325 3.33 -8.59 -37.42
CA ASN A 325 3.42 -7.77 -38.62
C ASN A 325 4.55 -8.21 -39.56
N VAL A 326 5.71 -8.60 -39.02
CA VAL A 326 6.85 -9.14 -39.78
C VAL A 326 6.52 -10.52 -40.36
N ASN A 327 5.90 -11.40 -39.56
CA ASN A 327 5.46 -12.72 -40.01
C ASN A 327 4.38 -12.65 -41.10
N ALA A 328 3.42 -11.73 -40.97
CA ALA A 328 2.42 -11.50 -42.02
C ALA A 328 3.07 -11.03 -43.33
N LEU A 329 4.06 -10.14 -43.26
CA LEU A 329 4.81 -9.66 -44.42
C LEU A 329 5.63 -10.77 -45.08
N LYS A 330 6.25 -11.63 -44.26
CA LYS A 330 6.95 -12.83 -44.73
C LYS A 330 6.02 -13.76 -45.49
N ASN A 331 4.87 -14.12 -44.93
CA ASN A 331 3.91 -15.03 -45.56
C ASN A 331 3.36 -14.47 -46.87
N GLU A 332 3.09 -13.16 -46.93
CA GLU A 332 2.71 -12.49 -48.18
C GLU A 332 3.85 -12.53 -49.22
N LYS A 333 5.12 -12.37 -48.81
CA LYS A 333 6.27 -12.52 -49.71
C LYS A 333 6.40 -13.94 -50.27
N GLU A 334 6.19 -14.97 -49.45
CA GLU A 334 6.19 -16.38 -49.88
C GLU A 334 5.05 -16.66 -50.88
N GLY A 335 3.89 -16.02 -50.70
CA GLY A 335 2.75 -16.08 -51.63
C GLY A 335 2.80 -15.08 -52.80
N GLY A 336 3.97 -14.49 -53.10
CA GLY A 336 4.12 -13.55 -54.22
C GLY A 336 3.30 -12.25 -54.11
N PHE A 337 2.88 -11.88 -52.90
CA PHE A 337 2.00 -10.76 -52.58
C PHE A 337 0.61 -10.82 -53.23
N GLU A 338 0.16 -12.01 -53.66
CA GLU A 338 -1.14 -12.18 -54.32
C GLU A 338 -2.30 -11.65 -53.47
N GLY A 339 -2.24 -11.82 -52.14
CA GLY A 339 -3.28 -11.35 -51.21
C GLY A 339 -3.36 -9.82 -51.12
N ILE A 340 -2.22 -9.14 -51.09
CA ILE A 340 -2.16 -7.66 -51.14
C ILE A 340 -2.57 -7.15 -52.53
N LEU A 341 -2.11 -7.78 -53.60
CA LEU A 341 -2.42 -7.41 -54.98
C LEU A 341 -3.93 -7.53 -55.28
N ASN A 342 -4.58 -8.61 -54.84
CA ASN A 342 -6.02 -8.81 -54.99
C ASN A 342 -6.83 -7.73 -54.24
N ARG A 343 -6.39 -7.31 -53.05
CA ARG A 343 -7.03 -6.22 -52.30
C ARG A 343 -6.86 -4.86 -52.99
N LEU A 344 -5.66 -4.57 -53.51
CA LEU A 344 -5.39 -3.36 -54.28
C LEU A 344 -6.25 -3.29 -55.56
N ASP A 345 -6.44 -4.42 -56.25
CA ASP A 345 -7.25 -4.49 -57.48
C ASP A 345 -8.75 -4.36 -57.19
N ALA A 346 -9.23 -4.93 -56.07
CA ALA A 346 -10.63 -4.79 -55.63
C ALA A 346 -11.00 -3.33 -55.30
N ILE A 347 -10.06 -2.54 -54.78
CA ILE A 347 -10.26 -1.11 -54.49
C ILE A 347 -10.39 -0.29 -55.79
N ASP A 348 -9.63 -0.63 -56.84
CA ASP A 348 -9.60 0.09 -58.12
C ASP A 348 -10.54 -0.47 -59.20
N SER A 349 -11.23 -1.59 -58.93
CA SER A 349 -12.26 -2.17 -59.81
C SER A 349 -13.42 -1.21 -60.12
N ARG A 350 -13.60 -0.13 -59.33
CA ARG A 350 -14.57 0.95 -59.61
C ARG A 350 -14.07 1.99 -60.63
N ARG A 351 -12.80 1.95 -61.04
CA ARG A 351 -12.12 2.95 -61.90
C ARG A 351 -11.51 2.38 -63.19
N GLY A 352 -11.75 1.10 -63.51
CA GLY A 352 -11.34 0.51 -64.80
C GLY A 352 -10.13 -0.43 -64.76
N GLY A 353 -9.83 -1.03 -63.61
CA GLY A 353 -8.78 -2.04 -63.46
C GLY A 353 -7.35 -1.48 -63.55
N LEU A 354 -6.43 -2.02 -62.77
CA LEU A 354 -5.02 -1.60 -62.82
C LEU A 354 -4.26 -2.39 -63.89
N ASN A 355 -3.45 -1.70 -64.69
CA ASN A 355 -2.45 -2.40 -65.52
C ASN A 355 -1.29 -2.93 -64.66
N GLU A 356 -0.58 -3.94 -65.17
CA GLU A 356 0.46 -4.66 -64.44
C GLU A 356 1.54 -3.71 -63.87
N SER A 357 2.01 -2.76 -64.67
CA SER A 357 3.00 -1.76 -64.24
C SER A 357 2.50 -0.77 -63.18
N SER A 358 1.18 -0.61 -63.00
CA SER A 358 0.62 0.20 -61.91
C SER A 358 0.38 -0.62 -60.65
N LYS A 359 0.09 -1.92 -60.78
CA LYS A 359 0.03 -2.87 -59.65
C LYS A 359 1.39 -2.98 -58.97
N GLU A 360 2.44 -3.18 -59.76
CA GLU A 360 3.83 -3.27 -59.29
C GLU A 360 4.28 -1.99 -58.56
N ARG A 361 4.05 -0.81 -59.17
CA ARG A 361 4.40 0.49 -58.55
C ARG A 361 3.64 0.78 -57.24
N ARG A 362 2.40 0.29 -57.10
CA ARG A 362 1.62 0.44 -55.87
C ARG A 362 2.04 -0.54 -54.79
N LEU A 363 2.29 -1.80 -55.17
CA LEU A 363 2.84 -2.81 -54.28
C LEU A 363 4.18 -2.32 -53.70
N ASP A 364 5.08 -1.84 -54.53
CA ASP A 364 6.36 -1.25 -54.13
C ASP A 364 6.21 -0.09 -53.13
N ARG A 365 5.22 0.78 -53.33
CA ARG A 365 4.93 1.88 -52.41
C ARG A 365 4.41 1.35 -51.07
N PHE A 366 3.45 0.43 -51.12
CA PHE A 366 2.89 -0.20 -49.93
C PHE A 366 3.95 -0.91 -49.09
N LEU A 367 4.84 -1.68 -49.74
CA LEU A 367 5.94 -2.37 -49.08
C LEU A 367 6.92 -1.38 -48.46
N ARG A 368 7.30 -0.31 -49.16
CA ARG A 368 8.16 0.75 -48.60
C ARG A 368 7.53 1.44 -47.38
N ASP A 369 6.24 1.78 -47.44
CA ASP A 369 5.54 2.42 -46.33
C ASP A 369 5.41 1.46 -45.13
N ARG A 370 5.14 0.18 -45.39
CA ARG A 370 5.09 -0.86 -44.35
C ARG A 370 6.45 -1.08 -43.69
N MET A 371 7.52 -1.18 -44.47
CA MET A 371 8.89 -1.33 -43.96
C MET A 371 9.30 -0.14 -43.11
N ARG A 372 9.04 1.09 -43.57
CA ARG A 372 9.29 2.31 -42.78
C ARG A 372 8.51 2.32 -41.46
N GLY A 373 7.28 1.82 -41.46
CA GLY A 373 6.48 1.66 -40.23
C GLY A 373 7.08 0.64 -39.25
N LEU A 374 7.58 -0.50 -39.76
CA LEU A 374 8.27 -1.51 -38.94
C LEU A 374 9.58 -0.95 -38.37
N GLU A 375 10.34 -0.20 -39.16
CA GLU A 375 11.56 0.48 -38.70
C GLU A 375 11.26 1.52 -37.60
N GLY A 376 10.18 2.29 -37.76
CA GLY A 376 9.73 3.26 -36.76
C GLY A 376 9.34 2.59 -35.44
N ALA A 377 8.52 1.53 -35.51
CA ALA A 377 8.12 0.77 -34.33
C ALA A 377 9.33 0.15 -33.59
N LYS A 378 10.37 -0.29 -34.32
CA LYS A 378 11.62 -0.78 -33.72
C LYS A 378 12.39 0.31 -32.98
N GLU A 379 12.44 1.50 -33.55
CA GLU A 379 13.09 2.64 -32.89
C GLU A 379 12.36 3.04 -31.60
N GLU A 380 11.02 3.01 -31.62
CA GLU A 380 10.19 3.25 -30.44
C GLU A 380 10.44 2.20 -29.35
N ILE A 381 10.41 0.91 -29.70
CA ILE A 381 10.69 -0.19 -28.75
C ILE A 381 12.09 -0.04 -28.15
N ARG A 382 13.09 0.31 -28.96
CA ARG A 382 14.45 0.56 -28.46
C ARG A 382 14.51 1.76 -27.50
N SER A 383 13.91 2.89 -27.88
CA SER A 383 13.85 4.08 -27.00
C SER A 383 13.15 3.78 -25.68
N ASP A 384 12.04 3.04 -25.73
CA ASP A 384 11.28 2.67 -24.54
C ASP A 384 12.05 1.67 -23.66
N LEU A 385 12.81 0.75 -24.27
CA LEU A 385 13.73 -0.15 -23.56
C LEU A 385 14.85 0.64 -22.84
N GLU A 386 15.47 1.60 -23.52
CA GLU A 386 16.51 2.47 -22.92
C GLU A 386 15.95 3.35 -21.78
N ARG A 387 14.65 3.70 -21.83
CA ARG A 387 13.97 4.40 -20.72
C ARG A 387 13.73 3.46 -19.55
N LEU A 388 13.20 2.26 -19.82
CA LEU A 388 12.94 1.25 -18.82
C LEU A 388 14.24 0.84 -18.09
N GLU A 389 15.33 0.64 -18.83
CA GLU A 389 16.65 0.34 -18.26
C GLU A 389 17.08 1.39 -17.24
N LYS A 390 16.95 2.68 -17.56
CA LYS A 390 17.27 3.78 -16.63
C LYS A 390 16.36 3.83 -15.43
N ASP A 391 15.06 3.58 -15.63
CA ASP A 391 14.09 3.56 -14.53
C ASP A 391 14.38 2.37 -13.58
N LEU A 392 14.81 1.22 -14.12
CA LEU A 392 15.28 0.06 -13.34
C LEU A 392 16.61 0.33 -12.62
N GLU A 393 17.57 1.00 -13.27
CA GLU A 393 18.83 1.39 -12.62
C GLU A 393 18.58 2.30 -11.42
N PHE A 394 17.67 3.27 -11.59
CA PHE A 394 17.27 4.16 -10.51
C PHE A 394 16.58 3.38 -9.40
N LEU A 395 15.63 2.51 -9.74
CA LEU A 395 14.94 1.63 -8.80
C LEU A 395 15.94 0.77 -8.01
N ALA A 396 16.90 0.13 -8.66
CA ALA A 396 17.93 -0.69 -8.03
C ALA A 396 18.78 0.12 -7.03
N ARG A 397 19.30 1.28 -7.45
CA ARG A 397 20.18 2.12 -6.62
C ARG A 397 19.47 2.68 -5.38
N SER A 398 18.24 3.16 -5.58
CA SER A 398 17.43 3.76 -4.50
C SER A 398 16.90 2.69 -3.53
N SER A 399 16.53 1.51 -4.04
CA SER A 399 16.06 0.40 -3.20
C SER A 399 17.17 -0.36 -2.49
N SER A 400 18.43 -0.32 -2.95
CA SER A 400 19.57 -1.10 -2.40
C SER A 400 19.71 -1.07 -0.87
N ARG A 401 19.46 0.08 -0.22
CA ARG A 401 19.61 0.23 1.24
C ARG A 401 18.38 -0.16 2.04
N VAL A 402 17.19 0.03 1.47
CA VAL A 402 15.91 -0.12 2.16
C VAL A 402 15.28 -1.48 1.86
N GLN A 403 15.51 -1.99 0.64
CA GLN A 403 14.90 -3.18 0.06
C GLN A 403 15.92 -3.91 -0.86
N PRO A 404 16.81 -4.74 -0.30
CA PRO A 404 17.82 -5.44 -1.09
C PRO A 404 17.22 -6.47 -2.06
N GLU A 405 16.05 -7.03 -1.75
CA GLU A 405 15.37 -8.01 -2.62
C GLU A 405 14.76 -7.35 -3.87
N THR A 406 14.15 -6.18 -3.71
CA THR A 406 13.68 -5.33 -4.83
C THR A 406 14.86 -4.88 -5.68
N ALA A 407 15.94 -4.43 -5.04
CA ALA A 407 17.16 -4.03 -5.74
C ALA A 407 17.75 -5.18 -6.55
N ALA A 408 17.89 -6.36 -5.94
CA ALA A 408 18.41 -7.54 -6.61
C ALA A 408 17.51 -8.02 -7.77
N ALA A 409 16.20 -7.82 -7.68
CA ALA A 409 15.28 -8.16 -8.76
C ALA A 409 15.38 -7.15 -9.93
N ALA A 410 15.51 -5.86 -9.62
CA ALA A 410 15.75 -4.82 -10.62
C ALA A 410 17.12 -4.98 -11.29
N GLU A 411 18.17 -5.29 -10.52
CA GLU A 411 19.52 -5.60 -11.04
C GLU A 411 19.49 -6.81 -11.98
N ARG A 412 18.80 -7.89 -11.61
CA ARG A 412 18.62 -9.06 -12.50
C ARG A 412 17.92 -8.70 -13.82
N ALA A 413 16.92 -7.82 -13.78
CA ALA A 413 16.25 -7.36 -14.99
C ALA A 413 17.20 -6.55 -15.89
N ILE A 414 18.06 -5.69 -15.31
CA ILE A 414 19.09 -4.94 -16.05
C ILE A 414 20.14 -5.89 -16.62
N GLU A 415 20.65 -6.83 -15.81
CA GLU A 415 21.61 -7.85 -16.24
C GLU A 415 21.07 -8.64 -17.44
N MET A 416 19.77 -8.97 -17.44
CA MET A 416 19.14 -9.66 -18.56
C MET A 416 19.11 -8.80 -19.84
N ILE A 417 18.81 -7.49 -19.74
CA ILE A 417 18.85 -6.56 -20.89
C ILE A 417 20.24 -6.56 -21.52
N ASP A 418 21.27 -6.53 -20.68
CA ASP A 418 22.68 -6.50 -21.07
C ASP A 418 23.16 -7.84 -21.63
N GLU A 419 22.87 -8.96 -20.96
CA GLU A 419 23.28 -10.30 -21.36
C GLU A 419 22.65 -10.74 -22.69
N GLU A 420 21.35 -10.47 -22.86
CA GLU A 420 20.64 -10.75 -24.11
C GLU A 420 20.91 -9.69 -25.19
N ARG A 421 21.63 -8.61 -24.84
CA ARG A 421 21.99 -7.49 -25.73
C ARG A 421 20.79 -6.98 -26.52
N LEU A 422 19.66 -6.80 -25.83
CA LEU A 422 18.36 -6.57 -26.47
C LEU A 422 18.37 -5.34 -27.40
N SER A 423 18.99 -4.24 -26.98
CA SER A 423 19.17 -3.05 -27.81
C SER A 423 19.95 -3.34 -29.10
N GLU A 424 20.94 -4.23 -29.05
CA GLU A 424 21.73 -4.60 -30.22
C GLU A 424 20.99 -5.59 -31.13
N GLU A 425 20.22 -6.53 -30.57
CA GLU A 425 19.40 -7.47 -31.33
C GLU A 425 18.24 -6.76 -32.04
N ILE A 426 17.61 -5.76 -31.40
CA ILE A 426 16.62 -4.88 -32.06
C ILE A 426 17.25 -4.16 -33.26
N GLU A 427 18.44 -3.58 -33.08
CA GLU A 427 19.17 -2.87 -34.14
C GLU A 427 19.66 -3.83 -35.24
N ARG A 428 20.05 -5.06 -34.87
CA ARG A 428 20.40 -6.11 -35.82
C ARG A 428 19.19 -6.53 -36.64
N SER A 429 18.04 -6.75 -36.02
CA SER A 429 16.80 -7.08 -36.73
C SER A 429 16.38 -5.95 -37.67
N LYS A 430 16.47 -4.69 -37.24
CA LYS A 430 16.25 -3.51 -38.10
C LYS A 430 17.14 -3.54 -39.36
N ARG A 431 18.42 -3.88 -39.21
CA ARG A 431 19.34 -4.04 -40.36
C ARG A 431 19.00 -5.23 -41.25
N LEU A 432 18.45 -6.32 -40.70
CA LEU A 432 17.99 -7.50 -41.45
C LEU A 432 16.75 -7.20 -42.28
N LEU A 433 15.81 -6.42 -41.74
CA LEU A 433 14.66 -5.88 -42.48
C LEU A 433 15.13 -5.09 -43.71
N ASN A 434 16.11 -4.20 -43.53
CA ASN A 434 16.62 -3.33 -44.61
C ASN A 434 17.40 -4.08 -45.70
N ARG A 435 17.80 -5.33 -45.45
CA ARG A 435 18.52 -6.21 -46.39
C ARG A 435 17.61 -7.23 -47.07
N ASP A 436 16.29 -7.05 -47.01
CA ASP A 436 15.26 -7.94 -47.54
C ASP A 436 15.27 -9.37 -46.97
N SER A 437 15.95 -9.57 -45.82
CA SER A 437 16.04 -10.85 -45.13
C SER A 437 14.90 -11.02 -44.12
N LEU A 438 13.66 -11.04 -44.62
CA LEU A 438 12.46 -11.17 -43.80
C LEU A 438 12.44 -12.46 -42.95
N ASP A 439 12.99 -13.56 -43.47
CA ASP A 439 13.08 -14.83 -42.74
C ASP A 439 13.97 -14.76 -41.50
N GLN A 440 15.11 -14.06 -41.61
CA GLN A 440 16.03 -13.90 -40.49
C GLN A 440 15.48 -12.89 -39.49
N SER A 441 14.88 -11.79 -39.98
CA SER A 441 14.23 -10.80 -39.13
C SER A 441 13.06 -11.42 -38.33
N ALA A 442 12.21 -12.24 -38.96
CA ALA A 442 11.11 -12.92 -38.29
C ALA A 442 11.58 -13.79 -37.12
N ARG A 443 12.69 -14.53 -37.29
CA ARG A 443 13.26 -15.36 -36.20
C ARG A 443 13.79 -14.51 -35.05
N THR A 444 14.50 -13.42 -35.37
CA THR A 444 14.97 -12.48 -34.34
C THR A 444 13.82 -11.77 -33.64
N GLU A 445 12.68 -11.51 -34.31
CA GLU A 445 11.50 -10.94 -33.64
C GLU A 445 10.95 -11.85 -32.55
N THR A 446 10.85 -13.15 -32.83
CA THR A 446 10.36 -14.13 -31.87
C THR A 446 11.30 -14.24 -30.66
N GLU A 447 12.62 -14.19 -30.89
CA GLU A 447 13.63 -14.19 -29.83
C GLU A 447 13.52 -12.92 -28.94
N ILE A 448 13.41 -11.74 -29.55
CA ILE A 448 13.23 -10.46 -28.85
C ILE A 448 11.89 -10.43 -28.09
N SER A 449 10.82 -10.98 -28.66
CA SER A 449 9.51 -11.06 -28.01
C SER A 449 9.58 -11.92 -26.75
N ALA A 450 10.14 -13.13 -26.85
CA ALA A 450 10.32 -14.02 -25.70
C ALA A 450 11.21 -13.42 -24.60
N ALA A 451 12.23 -12.66 -24.99
CA ALA A 451 13.05 -11.87 -24.08
C ALA A 451 12.23 -10.80 -23.35
N LEU A 452 11.53 -9.92 -24.08
CA LEU A 452 10.75 -8.84 -23.45
C LEU A 452 9.63 -9.36 -22.53
N TYR A 453 9.04 -10.53 -22.81
CA TYR A 453 8.13 -11.19 -21.87
C TYR A 453 8.81 -11.62 -20.57
N ARG A 454 9.99 -12.23 -20.64
CA ARG A 454 10.77 -12.59 -19.46
C ARG A 454 11.18 -11.35 -18.66
N LEU A 455 11.56 -10.28 -19.35
CA LEU A 455 11.88 -8.99 -18.74
C LEU A 455 10.68 -8.45 -17.96
N ALA A 456 9.50 -8.40 -18.57
CA ALA A 456 8.28 -7.94 -17.92
C ALA A 456 7.98 -8.73 -16.64
N GLU A 457 8.19 -10.04 -16.66
CA GLU A 457 8.00 -10.90 -15.48
C GLU A 457 9.01 -10.61 -14.36
N MET A 458 10.27 -10.35 -14.69
CA MET A 458 11.27 -9.94 -13.69
C MET A 458 10.94 -8.58 -13.07
N VAL A 459 10.48 -7.62 -13.88
CA VAL A 459 10.06 -6.30 -13.38
C VAL A 459 8.82 -6.40 -12.50
N ARG A 460 7.87 -7.30 -12.82
CA ARG A 460 6.73 -7.61 -11.92
C ARG A 460 7.21 -8.19 -10.61
N THR A 461 8.14 -9.14 -10.64
CA THR A 461 8.74 -9.73 -9.43
C THR A 461 9.38 -8.65 -8.54
N ALA A 462 10.08 -7.68 -9.14
CA ALA A 462 10.65 -6.55 -8.40
C ALA A 462 9.57 -5.70 -7.71
N ARG A 463 8.46 -5.40 -8.40
CA ARG A 463 7.31 -4.71 -7.83
C ARG A 463 6.65 -5.52 -6.70
N ASP A 464 6.47 -6.81 -6.90
CA ASP A 464 5.74 -7.66 -5.95
C ASP A 464 6.52 -7.83 -4.64
N ASN A 465 7.85 -7.90 -4.71
CA ASN A 465 8.72 -7.86 -3.53
C ASN A 465 8.56 -6.53 -2.75
N LEU A 466 8.38 -5.42 -3.45
CA LEU A 466 8.14 -4.11 -2.84
C LEU A 466 6.77 -4.06 -2.12
N ILE A 467 5.71 -4.59 -2.74
CA ILE A 467 4.35 -4.63 -2.16
C ILE A 467 4.26 -5.60 -0.97
N THR A 468 4.87 -6.77 -1.09
CA THR A 468 4.83 -7.82 -0.04
C THR A 468 5.46 -7.33 1.27
N ARG A 469 6.51 -6.51 1.19
CA ARG A 469 7.16 -5.90 2.36
C ARG A 469 6.23 -4.96 3.13
N ASP A 470 5.47 -4.12 2.41
CA ASP A 470 4.54 -3.18 3.03
C ASP A 470 3.37 -3.91 3.70
N MET A 471 2.90 -5.00 3.08
CA MET A 471 1.90 -5.89 3.67
C MET A 471 2.42 -6.60 4.93
N ASP A 472 3.65 -7.09 4.93
CA ASP A 472 4.27 -7.71 6.11
C ASP A 472 4.46 -6.71 7.25
N HIS A 473 4.84 -5.47 6.92
CA HIS A 473 4.96 -4.41 7.92
C HIS A 473 3.59 -4.08 8.52
N LEU A 474 2.56 -3.91 7.71
CA LEU A 474 1.19 -3.65 8.19
C LEU A 474 0.62 -4.81 9.00
N ALA A 475 0.89 -6.06 8.60
CA ALA A 475 0.46 -7.23 9.34
C ALA A 475 1.11 -7.27 10.74
N ARG A 476 2.42 -6.99 10.82
CA ARG A 476 3.15 -6.93 12.10
C ARG A 476 2.66 -5.79 13.00
N THR A 477 2.36 -4.62 12.44
CA THR A 477 1.80 -3.51 13.23
C THR A 477 0.38 -3.81 13.69
N GLN A 478 -0.43 -4.47 12.85
CA GLN A 478 -1.77 -4.96 13.22
C GLN A 478 -1.70 -5.97 14.37
N ASP A 479 -0.79 -6.95 14.31
CA ASP A 479 -0.61 -7.94 15.37
C ASP A 479 -0.08 -7.30 16.67
N SER A 480 0.86 -6.37 16.55
CA SER A 480 1.35 -5.59 17.69
C SER A 480 0.23 -4.77 18.34
N ALA A 481 -0.71 -4.24 17.54
CA ALA A 481 -1.87 -3.50 18.04
C ALA A 481 -2.85 -4.43 18.78
N ARG A 482 -3.05 -5.65 18.29
CA ARG A 482 -3.85 -6.69 18.97
C ARG A 482 -3.24 -7.07 20.31
N GLU A 483 -1.93 -7.31 20.35
CA GLU A 483 -1.22 -7.63 21.58
C GLU A 483 -1.33 -6.48 22.59
N ALA A 484 -1.15 -5.23 22.15
CA ALA A 484 -1.30 -4.06 23.00
C ALA A 484 -2.71 -3.93 23.60
N MET A 485 -3.76 -4.21 22.81
CA MET A 485 -5.15 -4.24 23.30
C MET A 485 -5.38 -5.34 24.35
N SER A 486 -4.86 -6.54 24.10
CA SER A 486 -4.98 -7.68 25.03
C SER A 486 -4.28 -7.38 26.36
N ASP A 487 -3.06 -6.88 26.28
CA ASP A 487 -2.25 -6.50 27.43
C ASP A 487 -2.96 -5.41 28.25
N TRP A 488 -3.47 -4.37 27.60
CA TRP A 488 -4.23 -3.30 28.27
C TRP A 488 -5.48 -3.84 28.98
N GLN A 489 -6.18 -4.79 28.38
CA GLN A 489 -7.34 -5.43 28.99
C GLN A 489 -6.98 -6.30 30.20
N GLU A 490 -5.85 -6.99 30.15
CA GLU A 490 -5.35 -7.78 31.28
C GLU A 490 -5.00 -6.88 32.46
N LEU A 491 -4.32 -5.76 32.21
CA LEU A 491 -4.04 -4.75 33.21
C LEU A 491 -5.34 -4.19 33.83
N GLN A 492 -6.36 -3.89 33.02
CA GLN A 492 -7.68 -3.49 33.51
C GLN A 492 -8.31 -4.53 34.45
N ARG A 493 -8.25 -5.81 34.09
CA ARG A 493 -8.80 -6.90 34.91
C ARG A 493 -8.03 -7.08 36.22
N GLN A 494 -6.72 -6.82 36.23
CA GLN A 494 -5.90 -6.87 37.44
C GLN A 494 -6.23 -5.68 38.36
N LEU A 495 -6.40 -4.49 37.81
CA LEU A 495 -6.78 -3.28 38.54
C LEU A 495 -8.19 -3.36 39.13
N TYR A 496 -9.15 -3.90 38.36
CA TYR A 496 -10.52 -4.12 38.86
C TYR A 496 -10.58 -5.15 39.99
N ARG A 497 -9.71 -6.17 39.96
CA ARG A 497 -9.55 -7.15 41.05
C ARG A 497 -8.94 -6.51 42.30
N LEU A 498 -7.95 -5.63 42.14
CA LEU A 498 -7.37 -4.87 43.25
C LEU A 498 -8.42 -4.00 43.95
N ASN A 499 -9.33 -3.41 43.18
CA ASN A 499 -10.40 -2.53 43.68
C ASN A 499 -11.45 -3.27 44.55
N ARG A 500 -11.46 -4.62 44.57
CA ARG A 500 -12.36 -5.45 45.40
C ARG A 500 -11.68 -6.13 46.59
N GLY A 501 -10.35 -6.02 46.76
CA GLY A 501 -9.59 -6.70 47.83
C GLY A 501 -8.62 -5.76 48.55
N ILE A 502 -8.04 -6.21 49.68
CA ILE A 502 -6.97 -5.48 50.37
C ILE A 502 -5.65 -5.80 49.65
N PRO A 503 -4.98 -4.83 49.01
CA PRO A 503 -3.79 -5.09 48.21
C PRO A 503 -2.56 -5.36 49.09
N ASN A 504 -1.72 -6.31 48.66
CA ASN A 504 -0.38 -6.51 49.23
C ASN A 504 0.62 -5.58 48.53
N SER A 505 1.64 -5.10 49.25
CA SER A 505 2.65 -4.17 48.69
C SER A 505 3.38 -4.74 47.47
N GLY A 506 3.68 -6.04 47.45
CA GLY A 506 4.33 -6.70 46.31
C GLY A 506 3.49 -6.78 45.04
N THR A 507 2.15 -6.76 45.14
CA THR A 507 1.24 -6.75 43.98
C THR A 507 1.08 -5.36 43.36
N LEU A 508 1.22 -4.30 44.16
CA LEU A 508 1.19 -2.92 43.66
C LEU A 508 2.43 -2.59 42.82
N ASP A 509 3.61 -3.02 43.27
CA ASP A 509 4.87 -2.82 42.53
C ASP A 509 4.96 -3.61 41.21
N GLN A 510 4.22 -4.71 41.07
CA GLN A 510 4.15 -5.44 39.80
C GLN A 510 3.27 -4.71 38.79
N ILE A 511 2.12 -4.21 39.23
CA ILE A 511 1.13 -3.57 38.37
C ILE A 511 1.60 -2.20 37.87
N SER A 512 2.31 -1.42 38.70
CA SER A 512 2.89 -0.15 38.26
C SER A 512 3.93 -0.36 37.15
N ARG A 513 4.77 -1.41 37.28
CA ARG A 513 5.74 -1.81 36.26
C ARG A 513 5.07 -2.33 34.99
N ASP A 514 3.97 -3.06 35.11
CA ASP A 514 3.20 -3.55 33.96
C ASP A 514 2.55 -2.38 33.20
N TYR A 515 1.99 -1.42 33.92
CA TYR A 515 1.40 -0.20 33.34
C TYR A 515 2.44 0.67 32.62
N GLN A 516 3.60 0.94 33.23
CA GLN A 516 4.67 1.71 32.59
C GLN A 516 5.17 1.03 31.32
N ARG A 517 5.32 -0.30 31.34
CA ARG A 517 5.69 -1.08 30.14
C ARG A 517 4.64 -0.96 29.04
N GLN A 518 3.36 -0.98 29.38
CA GLN A 518 2.28 -0.86 28.41
C GLN A 518 2.20 0.53 27.79
N LEU A 519 2.35 1.60 28.57
CA LEU A 519 2.41 2.96 28.03
C LEU A 519 3.57 3.14 27.06
N GLN A 520 4.72 2.52 27.35
CA GLN A 520 5.87 2.57 26.46
C GLN A 520 5.62 1.81 25.14
N ARG A 521 5.01 0.62 25.20
CA ARG A 521 4.62 -0.13 23.99
C ARG A 521 3.59 0.61 23.15
N LEU A 522 2.58 1.23 23.78
CA LEU A 522 1.56 2.01 23.08
C LEU A 522 2.16 3.24 22.41
N ARG A 523 3.16 3.87 23.05
CA ARG A 523 3.93 4.95 22.45
C ARG A 523 4.73 4.48 21.24
N ASP A 524 5.40 3.35 21.35
CA ASP A 524 6.17 2.76 20.24
C ASP A 524 5.23 2.37 19.08
N LEU A 525 4.06 1.81 19.38
CA LEU A 525 3.01 1.46 18.41
C LEU A 525 2.50 2.71 17.68
N SER A 526 2.22 3.78 18.42
CA SER A 526 1.80 5.08 17.86
C SER A 526 2.84 5.69 16.92
N GLY A 527 4.14 5.40 17.15
CA GLY A 527 5.25 5.86 16.31
C GLY A 527 5.52 4.98 15.08
N GLN A 528 5.07 3.72 15.08
CA GLN A 528 5.32 2.76 14.02
C GLN A 528 4.35 2.86 12.83
N VAL A 529 3.18 3.46 13.02
CA VAL A 529 2.17 3.61 11.96
C VAL A 529 2.21 5.02 11.37
N PRO A 530 2.11 5.18 10.04
CA PRO A 530 2.16 6.49 9.42
C PRO A 530 1.07 7.41 9.98
N GLN A 531 1.50 8.49 10.65
CA GLN A 531 0.63 9.55 11.16
C GLN A 531 -0.17 10.22 10.02
N MET A 532 -1.33 9.69 9.67
CA MET A 532 -2.34 10.41 8.89
C MET A 532 -3.78 10.16 9.34
N SER A 533 -3.99 9.21 10.25
CA SER A 533 -5.32 8.88 10.74
C SER A 533 -5.66 9.78 11.95
N GLN A 534 -6.88 10.32 12.03
CA GLN A 534 -7.31 11.11 13.21
C GLN A 534 -7.21 10.26 14.49
N GLU A 535 -7.36 8.95 14.35
CA GLU A 535 -7.30 7.92 15.38
C GLU A 535 -5.89 7.84 16.00
N SER A 536 -4.83 7.94 15.19
CA SER A 536 -3.43 7.94 15.69
C SER A 536 -3.09 9.17 16.53
N ARG A 537 -3.64 10.34 16.18
CA ARG A 537 -3.48 11.58 16.98
C ARG A 537 -4.28 11.51 18.28
N GLN A 538 -5.50 10.97 18.23
CA GLN A 538 -6.30 10.74 19.44
C GLN A 538 -5.61 9.79 20.41
N LEU A 539 -5.01 8.71 19.89
CA LEU A 539 -4.21 7.78 20.67
C LEU A 539 -3.01 8.48 21.32
N GLN A 540 -2.29 9.34 20.59
CA GLN A 540 -1.17 10.13 21.13
C GLN A 540 -1.63 11.13 22.20
N ASP A 541 -2.71 11.86 21.95
CA ASP A 541 -3.27 12.82 22.92
C ASP A 541 -3.71 12.11 24.23
N ASP A 542 -4.32 10.93 24.12
CA ASP A 542 -4.71 10.13 25.27
C ASP A 542 -3.49 9.55 26.01
N LEU A 543 -2.44 9.14 25.28
CA LEU A 543 -1.16 8.68 25.85
C LEU A 543 -0.45 9.79 26.62
N ASP A 544 -0.41 11.01 26.08
CA ASP A 544 0.18 12.17 26.73
C ASP A 544 -0.61 12.55 27.99
N ARG A 545 -1.95 12.45 27.96
CA ARG A 545 -2.80 12.61 29.17
C ARG A 545 -2.53 11.54 30.21
N ALA A 546 -2.31 10.29 29.79
CA ALA A 546 -2.01 9.18 30.70
C ALA A 546 -0.63 9.30 31.36
N LEU A 547 0.36 9.82 30.62
CA LEU A 547 1.72 10.09 31.11
C LEU A 547 1.77 11.34 32.01
N ALA A 548 0.96 12.37 31.73
CA ALA A 548 0.89 13.58 32.55
C ALA A 548 0.30 13.34 33.95
N LEU A 549 -0.47 12.26 34.13
CA LEU A 549 -0.99 11.81 35.42
C LEU A 549 0.11 10.97 36.13
N GLY A 550 0.92 11.58 36.99
CA GLY A 550 2.07 10.95 37.67
C GLY A 550 1.80 9.86 38.73
N ASP A 551 2.89 9.38 39.36
CA ASP A 551 3.10 8.02 39.90
C ASP A 551 2.49 7.68 41.28
N GLU A 552 1.34 6.97 41.26
CA GLU A 552 0.74 5.94 42.17
C GLU A 552 1.09 5.92 43.69
N PRO A 553 0.24 5.53 44.71
CA PRO A 553 -0.81 4.48 44.77
C PRO A 553 -2.27 4.79 44.38
N TRP A 554 -2.49 5.78 43.53
CA TRP A 554 -3.53 6.74 43.83
C TRP A 554 -3.89 7.68 42.69
N LYS A 555 -4.04 7.26 41.43
CA LYS A 555 -4.52 8.21 40.42
C LYS A 555 -6.01 8.58 40.71
N ILE A 556 -6.20 9.58 41.58
CA ILE A 556 -7.14 9.62 42.74
C ILE A 556 -8.58 10.06 42.44
N ASP A 557 -8.94 10.33 41.18
CA ASP A 557 -10.35 10.49 40.81
C ASP A 557 -10.82 9.28 39.99
N ARG A 558 -11.66 8.45 40.64
CA ARG A 558 -12.23 7.23 40.05
C ARG A 558 -13.01 7.52 38.76
N GLY A 559 -13.54 8.73 38.61
CA GLY A 559 -14.24 9.16 37.39
C GLY A 559 -13.27 9.44 36.24
N ALA A 560 -12.31 10.34 36.47
CA ALA A 560 -11.36 10.78 35.43
C ALA A 560 -10.44 9.65 34.95
N TRP A 561 -10.07 8.72 35.84
CA TRP A 561 -9.27 7.55 35.46
C TRP A 561 -10.06 6.56 34.61
N ASN A 562 -11.30 6.25 35.00
CA ASN A 562 -12.17 5.41 34.18
C ASN A 562 -12.42 6.06 32.81
N GLU A 563 -12.62 7.38 32.76
CA GLU A 563 -12.81 8.12 31.51
C GLU A 563 -11.59 8.06 30.60
N LEU A 564 -10.38 8.30 31.14
CA LEU A 564 -9.13 8.17 30.40
C LEU A 564 -8.93 6.73 29.87
N HIS A 565 -9.22 5.73 30.69
CA HIS A 565 -9.10 4.33 30.27
C HIS A 565 -10.09 3.97 29.17
N LEU A 566 -11.31 4.49 29.23
CA LEU A 566 -12.32 4.32 28.18
C LEU A 566 -11.92 5.03 26.88
N ASN A 567 -11.29 6.21 26.98
CA ASN A 567 -10.81 6.93 25.82
C ASN A 567 -9.61 6.22 25.18
N MET A 568 -8.63 5.79 25.97
CA MET A 568 -7.49 4.99 25.50
C MET A 568 -7.94 3.69 24.85
N ALA A 569 -8.94 3.05 25.45
CA ALA A 569 -9.54 1.88 24.87
C ALA A 569 -10.13 2.19 23.49
N ARG A 570 -11.00 3.19 23.43
CA ARG A 570 -11.64 3.58 22.19
C ARG A 570 -10.63 3.97 21.10
N SER A 571 -9.59 4.73 21.43
CA SER A 571 -8.56 5.13 20.47
C SER A 571 -7.72 3.94 19.99
N LEU A 572 -7.43 2.96 20.84
CA LEU A 572 -6.76 1.71 20.42
C LEU A 572 -7.60 0.88 19.43
N VAL A 573 -8.90 0.81 19.68
CA VAL A 573 -9.84 0.15 18.77
C VAL A 573 -9.89 0.88 17.45
N ASP A 574 -10.11 2.19 17.48
CA ASP A 574 -10.26 2.99 16.27
C ASP A 574 -8.97 2.94 15.43
N TYR A 575 -7.81 2.91 16.08
CA TYR A 575 -6.50 2.68 15.46
C TYR A 575 -6.38 1.28 14.81
N TYR A 576 -6.79 0.23 15.51
CA TYR A 576 -6.78 -1.14 14.97
C TYR A 576 -7.75 -1.30 13.78
N ASP A 577 -8.94 -0.71 13.86
CA ASP A 577 -9.93 -0.71 12.79
C ASP A 577 -9.42 0.06 11.55
N GLY A 578 -8.69 1.17 11.77
CA GLY A 578 -8.00 1.91 10.71
C GLY A 578 -6.96 1.07 9.98
N LEU A 579 -6.05 0.41 10.72
CA LEU A 579 -5.06 -0.52 10.14
C LEU A 579 -5.72 -1.65 9.35
N ARG A 580 -6.82 -2.19 9.88
CA ARG A 580 -7.55 -3.26 9.21
C ARG A 580 -8.19 -2.81 7.90
N ALA A 581 -8.73 -1.60 7.85
CA ALA A 581 -9.27 -1.03 6.62
C ALA A 581 -8.17 -0.90 5.57
N GLU A 582 -6.99 -0.42 5.97
CA GLU A 582 -5.83 -0.27 5.09
C GLU A 582 -5.32 -1.62 4.53
N VAL A 583 -5.17 -2.65 5.38
CA VAL A 583 -4.83 -4.02 4.92
C VAL A 583 -5.87 -4.55 3.93
N ARG A 584 -7.16 -4.31 4.20
CA ARG A 584 -8.25 -4.77 3.32
C ARG A 584 -8.21 -4.05 1.98
N ASP A 585 -7.94 -2.75 1.98
CA ASP A 585 -7.86 -1.93 0.78
C ASP A 585 -6.64 -2.31 -0.06
N MET A 586 -5.47 -2.57 0.55
CA MET A 586 -4.30 -3.09 -0.16
C MET A 586 -4.58 -4.45 -0.81
N ARG A 587 -5.20 -5.41 -0.09
CA ARG A 587 -5.59 -6.72 -0.65
C ARG A 587 -6.71 -6.65 -1.69
N ARG A 588 -7.55 -5.62 -1.62
CA ARG A 588 -8.61 -5.39 -2.61
C ARG A 588 -8.03 -4.76 -3.86
N SER A 589 -7.12 -3.79 -3.70
CA SER A 589 -6.33 -3.18 -4.75
C SER A 589 -5.58 -4.26 -5.53
N GLU A 590 -4.82 -5.12 -4.84
CA GLU A 590 -4.15 -6.29 -5.40
C GLU A 590 -5.10 -7.20 -6.20
N ARG A 591 -6.26 -7.57 -5.62
CA ARG A 591 -7.24 -8.42 -6.31
C ARG A 591 -7.94 -7.76 -7.50
N LEU A 592 -8.19 -6.45 -7.45
CA LEU A 592 -8.76 -5.71 -8.58
C LEU A 592 -7.73 -5.57 -9.71
N TYR A 593 -6.44 -5.53 -9.40
CA TYR A 593 -5.37 -5.55 -10.41
C TYR A 593 -5.17 -6.95 -10.99
N LEU A 594 -5.13 -8.00 -10.16
CA LEU A 594 -5.09 -9.39 -10.62
C LEU A 594 -6.34 -9.78 -11.43
N ALA A 595 -7.52 -9.27 -11.09
CA ALA A 595 -8.75 -9.48 -11.87
C ALA A 595 -8.80 -8.66 -13.17
N ARG A 596 -7.98 -7.60 -13.30
CA ARG A 596 -7.73 -6.93 -14.59
C ARG A 596 -6.75 -7.73 -15.45
N GLU A 597 -5.95 -8.59 -14.82
CA GLU A 597 -4.95 -9.49 -15.40
C GLU A 597 -5.50 -10.91 -15.70
N GLU A 598 -6.74 -11.24 -15.32
CA GLU A 598 -7.40 -12.44 -15.83
C GLU A 598 -7.77 -12.17 -17.30
N ASP A 599 -6.95 -12.71 -18.20
CA ASP A 599 -7.13 -12.67 -19.65
C ASP A 599 -8.61 -12.87 -19.98
N VAL A 600 -9.25 -11.81 -20.49
CA VAL A 600 -10.60 -11.89 -21.05
C VAL A 600 -10.60 -13.11 -21.97
N PRO A 601 -11.38 -14.18 -21.67
CA PRO A 601 -11.29 -15.43 -22.40
C PRO A 601 -11.37 -15.12 -23.90
N PRO A 602 -10.57 -15.76 -24.77
CA PRO A 602 -10.42 -15.36 -26.17
C PRO A 602 -11.75 -15.08 -26.90
N GLY A 603 -12.80 -15.86 -26.59
CA GLY A 603 -14.14 -15.67 -27.16
C GLY A 603 -14.89 -14.39 -26.75
N TYR A 604 -14.53 -13.74 -25.64
CA TYR A 604 -15.10 -12.46 -25.22
C TYR A 604 -14.47 -11.26 -25.95
N ARG A 605 -13.20 -11.33 -26.37
CA ARG A 605 -12.57 -10.29 -27.21
C ARG A 605 -13.23 -10.22 -28.59
N ASP A 606 -13.58 -11.39 -29.15
CA ASP A 606 -14.28 -11.49 -30.43
C ASP A 606 -15.72 -10.95 -30.34
N LEU A 607 -16.44 -11.24 -29.24
CA LEU A 607 -17.80 -10.72 -28.99
C LEU A 607 -17.84 -9.20 -28.81
N VAL A 608 -16.84 -8.61 -28.16
CA VAL A 608 -16.73 -7.15 -27.97
C VAL A 608 -16.37 -6.47 -29.30
N ASN A 609 -15.46 -7.05 -30.09
CA ASN A 609 -15.15 -6.57 -31.43
C ASN A 609 -16.37 -6.66 -32.36
N ASP A 610 -17.12 -7.75 -32.34
CA ASP A 610 -18.37 -7.90 -33.10
C ASP A 610 -19.43 -6.88 -32.65
N TYR A 611 -19.49 -6.56 -31.36
CA TYR A 611 -20.41 -5.55 -30.83
C TYR A 611 -20.06 -4.14 -31.33
N PHE A 612 -18.77 -3.74 -31.28
CA PHE A 612 -18.32 -2.44 -31.78
C PHE A 612 -18.33 -2.35 -33.32
N GLU A 613 -18.09 -3.45 -34.03
CA GLU A 613 -18.20 -3.50 -35.48
C GLU A 613 -19.67 -3.31 -35.92
N ASN A 614 -20.62 -3.95 -35.23
CA ASN A 614 -22.06 -3.76 -35.47
C ASN A 614 -22.53 -2.35 -35.09
N LEU A 615 -21.97 -1.74 -34.04
CA LEU A 615 -22.27 -0.37 -33.66
C LEU A 615 -21.76 0.62 -34.73
N SER A 616 -20.56 0.41 -35.27
CA SER A 616 -20.00 1.26 -36.34
C SER A 616 -20.72 1.09 -37.68
N ARG A 617 -21.20 -0.12 -38.00
CA ARG A 617 -22.02 -0.38 -39.18
C ARG A 617 -23.41 0.23 -39.08
N ASN A 618 -23.99 0.30 -37.88
CA ASN A 618 -25.28 0.96 -37.64
C ASN A 618 -25.18 2.49 -37.49
N GLY A 619 -24.01 3.02 -37.11
CA GLY A 619 -23.76 4.47 -37.09
C GLY A 619 -23.63 5.11 -38.48
N ASN A 620 -23.46 4.32 -39.54
CA ASN A 620 -23.35 4.78 -40.93
C ASN A 620 -24.68 4.75 -41.71
N ARG A 621 -25.80 4.58 -41.00
CA ARG A 621 -27.16 4.79 -41.53
C ARG A 621 -27.86 5.88 -40.72
N ASN A 622 -27.47 7.13 -40.94
CA ASN A 622 -28.32 8.30 -40.81
C ASN A 622 -27.91 9.33 -41.84
#